data_AF-A0A958Q058-F1
#
_entry.id   AF-A0A958Q058-F1
#
_cell.length_a   1.000
_cell.length_b   1.000
_cell.length_c   1.000
_cell.angle_alpha   90.00
_cell.angle_beta   90.00
_cell.angle_gamma   90.00
#
_symmetry.space_group_name_H-M   'P 1'
#
loop_
_entity.id
_entity.type
_entity.pdbx_description
1 polymer ?
#
loop_
_entity_poly.entity_id
_entity_poly.type
_entity_poly.pdbx_seq_one_letter_code
_entity_poly.pdbx_strand_id
1 'polypeptide(L)'
;MRRYLTKSRFKLALECPSKLSYTKNPEYANQQLEDPFLNALAEGGFQVGELAKRYYPDGHEITTLDYEESVSQTNELLKQDQVVIFEPAIQFENLFVRVDILVKNGDHLHLIEVKAKSYDLEKPSFLNKNGTISSNWKPYLYDVAFQKYVLEKAFPNYQINTSLMMTDKTAVCQTSGLNQKFKIVKDEDGRKGATVCSTLDDKDLDRKILITVPVDQEVQLIFNGKDSKGNFEMSFEESIQYYAD
;
A
#
# COMPACT_ATOMS: atom_id res chain seq x y z
N MET A 1 2.43 -25.91 -3.42
CA MET A 1 2.16 -24.70 -2.61
C MET A 1 1.34 -23.76 -3.49
N ARG A 2 0.17 -23.30 -3.03
CA ARG A 2 -0.72 -22.42 -3.82
C ARG A 2 -0.02 -21.08 -4.00
N ARG A 3 0.04 -20.55 -5.23
CA ARG A 3 0.84 -19.37 -5.56
C ARG A 3 -0.09 -18.17 -5.79
N TYR A 4 -0.13 -17.24 -4.84
CA TYR A 4 -0.99 -16.06 -4.96
C TYR A 4 -0.44 -15.01 -5.93
N LEU A 5 -1.32 -14.30 -6.64
CA LEU A 5 -1.02 -13.05 -7.31
C LEU A 5 -1.06 -11.93 -6.26
N THR A 6 0.13 -11.49 -5.85
CA THR A 6 0.30 -10.36 -4.93
C THR A 6 0.46 -9.06 -5.69
N LYS A 7 0.21 -7.94 -5.02
CA LYS A 7 0.47 -6.58 -5.51
C LYS A 7 1.83 -6.41 -6.21
N SER A 8 2.91 -6.86 -5.57
CA SER A 8 4.28 -6.82 -6.12
C SER A 8 4.41 -7.61 -7.42
N ARG A 9 3.70 -8.74 -7.54
CA ARG A 9 3.75 -9.61 -8.71
C ARG A 9 2.88 -9.10 -9.85
N PHE A 10 1.73 -8.50 -9.52
CA PHE A 10 0.91 -7.82 -10.49
C PHE A 10 1.68 -6.66 -11.14
N LYS A 11 2.42 -5.85 -10.36
CA LYS A 11 3.33 -4.85 -10.95
C LYS A 11 4.37 -5.44 -11.89
N LEU A 12 5.06 -6.50 -11.46
CA LEU A 12 6.07 -7.15 -12.29
C LEU A 12 5.46 -7.62 -13.62
N ALA A 13 4.23 -8.14 -13.58
CA ALA A 13 3.48 -8.55 -14.76
C ALA A 13 3.15 -7.37 -15.68
N LEU A 14 2.69 -6.24 -15.12
CA LEU A 14 2.41 -5.02 -15.88
C LEU A 14 3.65 -4.40 -16.52
N GLU A 15 4.83 -4.53 -15.90
CA GLU A 15 6.10 -4.10 -16.50
C GLU A 15 6.52 -5.03 -17.65
N CYS A 16 6.47 -6.34 -17.40
CA CYS A 16 6.86 -7.35 -18.37
C CYS A 16 6.27 -8.71 -17.94
N PRO A 17 5.26 -9.25 -18.66
CA PRO A 17 4.63 -10.52 -18.32
C PRO A 17 5.64 -11.67 -18.16
N SER A 18 6.70 -11.67 -18.97
CA SER A 18 7.77 -12.68 -18.92
C SER A 18 8.51 -12.67 -17.57
N LYS A 19 8.67 -11.51 -16.90
CA LYS A 19 9.28 -11.43 -15.55
C LYS A 19 8.48 -12.22 -14.51
N LEU A 20 7.15 -12.27 -14.64
CA LEU A 20 6.30 -13.05 -13.73
C LEU A 20 6.61 -14.55 -13.82
N SER A 21 6.99 -15.05 -14.99
CA SER A 21 7.42 -16.44 -15.19
C SER A 21 8.79 -16.72 -14.57
N TYR A 22 9.75 -15.78 -14.64
CA TYR A 22 11.08 -15.97 -14.05
C TYR A 22 11.07 -15.98 -12.52
N THR A 23 10.12 -15.31 -11.87
CA THR A 23 9.92 -15.44 -10.41
C THR A 23 9.52 -16.86 -9.96
N LYS A 24 9.28 -17.80 -10.89
CA LYS A 24 9.07 -19.24 -10.61
C LYS A 24 10.38 -20.00 -10.40
N ASN A 25 11.52 -19.46 -10.83
CA ASN A 25 12.81 -20.14 -10.79
C ASN A 25 13.76 -19.44 -9.79
N PRO A 26 14.17 -20.12 -8.70
CA PRO A 26 15.11 -19.60 -7.70
C PRO A 26 16.44 -19.09 -8.28
N GLU A 27 16.87 -19.61 -9.43
CA GLU A 27 18.12 -19.19 -10.10
C GLU A 27 18.09 -17.75 -10.62
N TYR A 28 16.89 -17.17 -10.80
CA TYR A 28 16.70 -15.78 -11.23
C TYR A 28 16.22 -14.88 -10.08
N ALA A 29 16.50 -15.26 -8.83
CA ALA A 29 16.21 -14.43 -7.67
C ALA A 29 16.78 -13.01 -7.86
N ASN A 30 15.96 -12.02 -7.57
CA ASN A 30 16.21 -10.62 -7.90
C ASN A 30 17.49 -10.11 -7.20
N GLN A 31 18.56 -9.87 -7.96
CA GLN A 31 19.87 -9.41 -7.46
C GLN A 31 19.84 -7.97 -6.87
N GLN A 32 18.68 -7.31 -6.88
CA GLN A 32 18.48 -5.98 -6.30
C GLN A 32 18.51 -5.94 -4.75
N LEU A 33 18.58 -7.09 -4.08
CA LEU A 33 18.54 -7.19 -2.61
C LEU A 33 19.80 -6.65 -1.90
N GLU A 34 20.92 -6.48 -2.61
CA GLU A 34 22.21 -6.07 -2.01
C GLU A 34 22.59 -4.60 -2.27
N ASP A 35 21.79 -3.83 -3.00
CA ASP A 35 22.10 -2.43 -3.28
C ASP A 35 21.90 -1.54 -2.02
N PRO A 36 22.96 -0.86 -1.52
CA PRO A 36 22.84 0.02 -0.35
C PRO A 36 21.87 1.19 -0.53
N PHE A 37 21.71 1.70 -1.75
CA PHE A 37 20.79 2.79 -2.06
C PHE A 37 19.32 2.31 -2.02
N LEU A 38 19.04 1.14 -2.58
CA LEU A 38 17.70 0.53 -2.49
C LEU A 38 17.33 0.18 -1.04
N ASN A 39 18.33 -0.25 -0.25
CA ASN A 39 18.17 -0.47 1.18
C ASN A 39 17.80 0.83 1.92
N ALA A 40 18.50 1.93 1.68
CA ALA A 40 18.18 3.22 2.30
C ALA A 40 16.79 3.74 1.91
N LEU A 41 16.38 3.50 0.66
CA LEU A 41 15.03 3.87 0.20
C LEU A 41 13.94 3.04 0.90
N ALA A 42 14.17 1.75 1.10
CA ALA A 42 13.27 0.88 1.87
C ALA A 42 13.16 1.31 3.34
N GLU A 43 14.28 1.71 3.94
CA GLU A 43 14.32 2.24 5.31
C GLU A 43 13.47 3.50 5.49
N GLY A 44 13.52 4.44 4.55
CA GLY A 44 12.62 5.60 4.54
C GLY A 44 11.14 5.20 4.43
N GLY A 45 10.84 4.13 3.67
CA GLY A 45 9.51 3.53 3.60
C GLY A 45 8.98 3.06 4.96
N PHE A 46 9.80 2.30 5.70
CA PHE A 46 9.43 1.79 7.02
C PHE A 46 9.15 2.91 8.02
N GLN A 47 9.96 3.98 8.02
CA GLN A 47 9.75 5.11 8.92
C GLN A 47 8.43 5.83 8.67
N VAL A 48 8.07 6.03 7.40
CA VAL A 48 6.78 6.66 7.03
C VAL A 48 5.61 5.76 7.40
N GLY A 49 5.73 4.44 7.20
CA GLY A 49 4.73 3.46 7.63
C GLY A 49 4.48 3.49 9.13
N GLU A 50 5.55 3.46 9.94
CA GLU A 50 5.42 3.55 11.40
C GLU A 50 4.83 4.88 11.86
N LEU A 51 5.21 5.99 11.24
CA LEU A 51 4.60 7.29 11.54
C LEU A 51 3.10 7.30 11.21
N ALA A 52 2.69 6.70 10.09
CA ALA A 52 1.29 6.61 9.71
C ALA A 52 0.46 5.84 10.75
N LYS A 53 0.99 4.72 11.28
CA LYS A 53 0.34 3.95 12.36
C LYS A 53 0.09 4.81 13.60
N ARG A 54 0.99 5.75 13.93
CA ARG A 54 0.83 6.66 15.08
C ARG A 54 -0.35 7.62 14.97
N TYR A 55 -0.91 7.83 13.78
CA TYR A 55 -2.13 8.62 13.62
C TYR A 55 -3.40 7.86 13.99
N TYR A 56 -3.29 6.56 14.33
CA TYR A 56 -4.37 5.68 14.75
C TYR A 56 -3.95 4.91 16.02
N PRO A 57 -3.95 5.54 17.20
CA PRO A 57 -3.42 4.93 18.43
C PRO A 57 -4.11 3.63 18.84
N ASP A 58 -5.37 3.44 18.45
CA ASP A 58 -6.17 2.25 18.76
C ASP A 58 -6.11 1.17 17.65
N GLY A 59 -5.18 1.30 16.70
CA GLY A 59 -5.06 0.36 15.58
C GLY A 59 -4.46 -0.99 15.99
N HIS A 60 -4.98 -2.06 15.37
CA HIS A 60 -4.52 -3.43 15.57
C HIS A 60 -3.56 -3.85 14.46
N GLU A 61 -2.36 -4.30 14.80
CA GLU A 61 -1.37 -4.75 13.82
C GLU A 61 -1.41 -6.28 13.61
N ILE A 62 -1.45 -6.71 12.36
CA ILE A 62 -1.36 -8.12 11.99
C ILE A 62 0.08 -8.46 11.58
N THR A 63 0.81 -9.08 12.49
CA THR A 63 2.25 -9.34 12.34
C THR A 63 2.58 -10.70 11.74
N THR A 64 1.64 -11.65 11.74
CA THR A 64 1.88 -12.99 11.19
C THR A 64 2.11 -12.95 9.67
N LEU A 65 3.10 -13.71 9.23
CA LEU A 65 3.45 -13.89 7.82
C LEU A 65 2.74 -15.08 7.19
N ASP A 66 2.10 -15.93 8.01
CA ASP A 66 1.30 -17.01 7.49
C ASP A 66 0.06 -16.46 6.78
N TYR A 67 -0.19 -16.95 5.58
CA TYR A 67 -1.27 -16.46 4.72
C TYR A 67 -2.65 -16.73 5.33
N GLU A 68 -2.87 -17.93 5.86
CA GLU A 68 -4.18 -18.32 6.39
C GLU A 68 -4.44 -17.66 7.74
N GLU A 69 -3.42 -17.61 8.60
CA GLU A 69 -3.50 -16.96 9.90
C GLU A 69 -3.76 -15.45 9.78
N SER A 70 -3.03 -14.76 8.90
CA SER A 70 -3.20 -13.31 8.72
C SER A 70 -4.59 -12.94 8.18
N VAL A 71 -5.14 -13.74 7.26
CA VAL A 71 -6.52 -13.57 6.77
C VAL A 71 -7.53 -13.85 7.88
N SER A 72 -7.31 -14.90 8.67
CA SER A 72 -8.19 -15.25 9.81
C SER A 72 -8.23 -14.13 10.85
N GLN A 73 -7.06 -13.61 11.28
CA GLN A 73 -6.96 -12.49 12.21
C GLN A 73 -7.64 -11.22 11.66
N THR A 74 -7.46 -10.94 10.36
CA THR A 74 -8.12 -9.80 9.68
C THR A 74 -9.64 -9.94 9.77
N ASN A 75 -10.18 -11.10 9.41
CA ASN A 75 -11.62 -11.35 9.40
C ASN A 75 -12.24 -11.31 10.80
N GLU A 76 -11.51 -11.74 11.83
CA GLU A 76 -11.96 -11.63 13.21
C GLU A 76 -12.11 -10.17 13.65
N LEU A 77 -11.10 -9.33 13.37
CA LEU A 77 -11.14 -7.91 13.69
C LEU A 77 -12.27 -7.18 12.93
N LEU A 78 -12.50 -7.54 11.67
CA LEU A 78 -13.58 -6.95 10.84
C LEU A 78 -14.99 -7.28 11.33
N LYS A 79 -15.18 -8.16 12.31
CA LYS A 79 -16.50 -8.37 12.96
C LYS A 79 -16.92 -7.20 13.84
N GLN A 80 -15.98 -6.37 14.29
CA GLN A 80 -16.28 -5.17 15.07
C GLN A 80 -16.94 -4.11 14.19
N ASP A 81 -17.87 -3.31 14.74
CA ASP A 81 -18.52 -2.24 13.97
C ASP A 81 -17.53 -1.17 13.50
N GLN A 82 -16.56 -0.84 14.35
CA GLN A 82 -15.49 0.12 14.06
C GLN A 82 -14.14 -0.49 14.45
N VAL A 83 -13.18 -0.49 13.52
CA VAL A 83 -11.83 -1.00 13.78
C VAL A 83 -10.82 -0.37 12.83
N VAL A 84 -9.61 -0.11 13.31
CA VAL A 84 -8.45 0.22 12.45
C VAL A 84 -7.49 -0.97 12.50
N ILE A 85 -7.09 -1.45 11.33
CA ILE A 85 -6.19 -2.59 11.20
C ILE A 85 -4.99 -2.16 10.38
N PHE A 86 -3.79 -2.38 10.92
CA PHE A 86 -2.53 -2.21 10.21
C PHE A 86 -2.10 -3.54 9.61
N GLU A 87 -1.60 -3.47 8.38
CA GLU A 87 -1.16 -4.64 7.64
C GLU A 87 -2.19 -5.79 7.48
N PRO A 88 -3.51 -5.52 7.35
CA PRO A 88 -4.48 -6.60 7.19
C PRO A 88 -4.27 -7.35 5.88
N ALA A 89 -4.46 -8.66 5.97
CA ALA A 89 -4.35 -9.59 4.87
C ALA A 89 -5.73 -9.95 4.34
N ILE A 90 -5.91 -9.79 3.03
CA ILE A 90 -7.18 -10.02 2.36
C ILE A 90 -6.93 -10.92 1.17
N GLN A 91 -7.75 -11.97 1.09
CA GLN A 91 -7.66 -12.97 0.04
C GLN A 91 -9.00 -13.07 -0.69
N PHE A 92 -8.93 -13.11 -2.02
CA PHE A 92 -10.04 -13.49 -2.88
C PHE A 92 -9.51 -14.47 -3.91
N GLU A 93 -9.98 -15.72 -3.88
CA GLU A 93 -9.48 -16.80 -4.74
C GLU A 93 -7.94 -16.96 -4.68
N ASN A 94 -7.24 -16.72 -5.79
CA ASN A 94 -5.79 -16.73 -5.95
C ASN A 94 -5.15 -15.33 -5.81
N LEU A 95 -5.93 -14.30 -5.45
CA LEU A 95 -5.45 -12.96 -5.20
C LEU A 95 -5.19 -12.77 -3.70
N PHE A 96 -4.07 -12.14 -3.38
CA PHE A 96 -3.71 -11.83 -2.00
C PHE A 96 -3.11 -10.43 -1.88
N VAL A 97 -3.65 -9.64 -0.97
CA VAL A 97 -3.14 -8.30 -0.66
C VAL A 97 -2.93 -8.12 0.82
N ARG A 98 -1.88 -7.37 1.15
CA ARG A 98 -1.66 -6.79 2.47
C ARG A 98 -1.77 -5.29 2.31
N VAL A 99 -2.79 -4.71 2.93
CA VAL A 99 -3.05 -3.25 2.89
C VAL A 99 -2.24 -2.60 3.99
N ASP A 100 -1.72 -1.38 3.81
CA ASP A 100 -0.95 -0.72 4.87
C ASP A 100 -1.85 -0.37 6.08
N ILE A 101 -2.98 0.31 5.85
CA ILE A 101 -3.98 0.64 6.87
C ILE A 101 -5.39 0.45 6.30
N LEU A 102 -6.25 -0.28 7.03
CA LEU A 102 -7.67 -0.41 6.73
C LEU A 102 -8.49 0.13 7.90
N VAL A 103 -9.33 1.12 7.64
CA VAL A 103 -10.28 1.66 8.63
C VAL A 103 -11.68 1.18 8.28
N LYS A 104 -12.37 0.53 9.23
CA LYS A 104 -13.76 0.12 9.10
C LYS A 104 -14.64 1.02 9.96
N ASN A 105 -15.77 1.45 9.41
CA ASN A 105 -16.86 2.08 10.13
C ASN A 105 -18.21 1.62 9.59
N GLY A 106 -18.90 0.75 10.32
CA GLY A 106 -20.12 0.10 9.85
C GLY A 106 -19.86 -0.73 8.61
N ASP A 107 -20.56 -0.40 7.52
CA ASP A 107 -20.48 -0.97 6.17
C ASP A 107 -19.48 -0.24 5.25
N HIS A 108 -18.66 0.67 5.79
CA HIS A 108 -17.65 1.40 5.03
C HIS A 108 -16.25 0.90 5.39
N LEU A 109 -15.45 0.65 4.35
CA LEU A 109 -14.02 0.35 4.44
C LEU A 109 -13.23 1.47 3.76
N HIS A 110 -12.26 2.02 4.47
CA HIS A 110 -11.32 2.99 3.93
C HIS A 110 -9.93 2.38 3.88
N LEU A 111 -9.50 2.06 2.66
CA LEU A 111 -8.19 1.53 2.33
C LEU A 111 -7.22 2.70 2.17
N ILE A 112 -6.17 2.72 2.99
CA ILE A 112 -5.13 3.75 2.95
C ILE A 112 -3.80 3.07 2.63
N GLU A 113 -3.22 3.47 1.51
CA GLU A 113 -1.90 3.05 1.07
C GLU A 113 -0.87 4.13 1.42
N VAL A 114 0.14 3.77 2.19
CA VAL A 114 1.17 4.68 2.70
C VAL A 114 2.36 4.70 1.75
N LYS A 115 2.82 5.89 1.36
CA LYS A 115 3.96 6.06 0.45
C LYS A 115 4.98 7.04 1.02
N ALA A 116 6.25 6.63 1.00
CA ALA A 116 7.40 7.51 1.14
C ALA A 116 7.62 8.33 -0.14
N LYS A 117 6.61 9.13 -0.49
CA LYS A 117 6.59 10.09 -1.58
C LYS A 117 5.92 11.35 -1.06
N SER A 118 6.41 12.51 -1.48
CA SER A 118 5.85 13.78 -1.06
C SER A 118 4.77 14.27 -2.01
N TYR A 119 3.72 14.89 -1.45
CA TYR A 119 2.59 15.47 -2.15
C TYR A 119 2.56 16.99 -1.95
N ASP A 120 2.26 17.71 -3.03
CA ASP A 120 2.23 19.18 -3.04
C ASP A 120 0.77 19.64 -3.05
N LEU A 121 0.30 20.16 -1.91
CA LEU A 121 -1.06 20.69 -1.77
C LEU A 121 -1.31 21.94 -2.59
N GLU A 122 -0.28 22.71 -2.93
CA GLU A 122 -0.42 23.91 -3.77
C GLU A 122 -0.57 23.55 -5.25
N LYS A 123 -0.18 22.32 -5.63
CA LYS A 123 -0.31 21.77 -6.99
C LYS A 123 -0.94 20.37 -6.95
N PRO A 124 -2.19 20.25 -6.47
CA PRO A 124 -2.81 18.96 -6.24
C PRO A 124 -3.26 18.37 -7.57
N SER A 125 -2.48 17.46 -8.14
CA SER A 125 -2.90 16.70 -9.32
C SER A 125 -2.19 15.37 -9.45
N PHE A 126 -2.99 14.32 -9.63
CA PHE A 126 -2.52 13.01 -10.11
C PHE A 126 -2.59 12.90 -11.64
N LEU A 127 -3.23 13.86 -12.29
CA LEU A 127 -3.55 13.83 -13.72
C LEU A 127 -2.63 14.75 -14.53
N ASN A 128 -2.42 14.39 -15.79
CA ASN A 128 -1.85 15.26 -16.79
C ASN A 128 -2.93 16.22 -17.31
N LYS A 129 -2.51 17.27 -18.04
CA LYS A 129 -3.42 18.25 -18.67
C LYS A 129 -4.47 17.64 -19.62
N ASN A 130 -4.23 16.42 -20.10
CA ASN A 130 -5.11 15.70 -21.02
C ASN A 130 -6.15 14.80 -20.29
N GLY A 131 -6.19 14.82 -18.95
CA GLY A 131 -7.10 14.02 -18.13
C GLY A 131 -6.63 12.59 -17.82
N THR A 132 -5.51 12.13 -18.38
CA THR A 132 -4.94 10.81 -18.06
C THR A 132 -4.08 10.85 -16.80
N ILE A 133 -3.83 9.69 -16.19
CA ILE A 133 -2.98 9.60 -15.00
C ILE A 133 -1.54 9.94 -15.37
N SER A 134 -0.87 10.72 -14.52
CA SER A 134 0.54 11.03 -14.67
C SER A 134 1.40 9.77 -14.46
N SER A 135 2.40 9.57 -15.32
CA SER A 135 3.33 8.44 -15.23
C SER A 135 4.02 8.33 -13.87
N ASN A 136 4.26 9.46 -13.20
CA ASN A 136 4.87 9.53 -11.87
C ASN A 136 3.97 9.01 -10.74
N TRP A 137 2.66 8.92 -10.98
CA TRP A 137 1.66 8.45 -10.02
C TRP A 137 1.07 7.10 -10.38
N LYS A 138 1.10 6.74 -11.67
CA LYS A 138 0.54 5.52 -12.21
C LYS A 138 0.90 4.25 -11.41
N PRO A 139 2.17 3.97 -11.04
CA PRO A 139 2.51 2.76 -10.29
C PRO A 139 1.86 2.69 -8.90
N TYR A 140 1.66 3.84 -8.24
CA TYR A 140 1.04 3.92 -6.92
C TYR A 140 -0.49 3.86 -6.99
N LEU A 141 -1.08 4.34 -8.08
CA LEU A 141 -2.51 4.24 -8.29
C LEU A 141 -2.93 2.83 -8.71
N TYR A 142 -2.08 2.12 -9.48
CA TYR A 142 -2.28 0.70 -9.78
C TYR A 142 -2.13 -0.19 -8.53
N ASP A 143 -1.27 0.19 -7.58
CA ASP A 143 -1.20 -0.46 -6.26
C ASP A 143 -2.54 -0.43 -5.55
N VAL A 144 -3.13 0.76 -5.47
CA VAL A 144 -4.40 0.99 -4.79
C VAL A 144 -5.54 0.33 -5.56
N ALA A 145 -5.54 0.41 -6.90
CA ALA A 145 -6.55 -0.20 -7.75
C ALA A 145 -6.58 -1.73 -7.58
N PHE A 146 -5.42 -2.40 -7.55
CA PHE A 146 -5.35 -3.84 -7.32
C PHE A 146 -5.89 -4.23 -5.94
N GLN A 147 -5.50 -3.48 -4.90
CA GLN A 147 -5.99 -3.73 -3.55
C GLN A 147 -7.49 -3.48 -3.43
N LYS A 148 -7.99 -2.38 -3.98
CA LYS A 148 -9.43 -2.06 -4.03
C LYS A 148 -10.21 -3.18 -4.69
N TYR A 149 -9.75 -3.66 -5.84
CA TYR A 149 -10.38 -4.77 -6.55
C TYR A 149 -10.47 -6.03 -5.68
N VAL A 150 -9.39 -6.41 -4.99
CA VAL A 150 -9.40 -7.58 -4.09
C VAL A 150 -10.35 -7.39 -2.91
N LEU A 151 -10.39 -6.19 -2.30
CA LEU A 151 -11.36 -5.86 -1.26
C LEU A 151 -12.80 -5.94 -1.76
N GLU A 152 -13.11 -5.34 -2.91
CA GLU A 152 -14.46 -5.32 -3.50
C GLU A 152 -14.97 -6.74 -3.76
N LYS A 153 -14.10 -7.64 -4.21
CA LYS A 153 -14.46 -9.04 -4.42
C LYS A 153 -14.59 -9.84 -3.12
N ALA A 154 -13.73 -9.59 -2.13
CA ALA A 154 -13.78 -10.27 -0.83
C ALA A 154 -14.96 -9.79 0.04
N PHE A 155 -15.35 -8.52 -0.08
CA PHE A 155 -16.32 -7.85 0.78
C PHE A 155 -17.38 -7.09 -0.04
N PRO A 156 -18.21 -7.79 -0.85
CA PRO A 156 -19.11 -7.15 -1.83
C PRO A 156 -20.22 -6.28 -1.24
N ASN A 157 -20.50 -6.42 0.07
CA ASN A 157 -21.51 -5.63 0.77
C ASN A 157 -20.97 -4.34 1.39
N TYR A 158 -19.67 -4.05 1.24
CA TYR A 158 -19.03 -2.88 1.82
C TYR A 158 -18.82 -1.79 0.79
N GLN A 159 -18.97 -0.53 1.22
CA GLN A 159 -18.55 0.64 0.45
C GLN A 159 -17.06 0.86 0.67
N ILE A 160 -16.27 0.92 -0.40
CA ILE A 160 -14.80 1.03 -0.31
C ILE A 160 -14.32 2.37 -0.85
N ASN A 161 -13.72 3.15 0.04
CA ASN A 161 -12.96 4.36 -0.30
C ASN A 161 -11.46 4.08 -0.27
N THR A 162 -10.73 4.82 -1.09
CA THR A 162 -9.29 4.64 -1.23
C THR A 162 -8.53 5.95 -1.10
N SER A 163 -7.37 5.89 -0.46
CA SER A 163 -6.49 7.06 -0.32
C SER A 163 -5.02 6.69 -0.36
N LEU A 164 -4.21 7.65 -0.78
CA LEU A 164 -2.76 7.62 -0.57
C LEU A 164 -2.43 8.48 0.65
N MET A 165 -1.66 7.94 1.58
CA MET A 165 -1.06 8.71 2.67
C MET A 165 0.41 9.00 2.36
N MET A 166 0.78 10.28 2.42
CA MET A 166 2.05 10.79 1.88
C MET A 166 2.56 11.95 2.71
N THR A 167 3.85 12.26 2.61
CA THR A 167 4.40 13.46 3.25
C THR A 167 3.90 14.73 2.57
N ASP A 168 3.30 15.64 3.33
CA ASP A 168 2.88 16.95 2.83
C ASP A 168 4.10 17.88 2.69
N LYS A 169 4.37 18.36 1.47
CA LYS A 169 5.48 19.30 1.21
C LYS A 169 5.31 20.66 1.88
N THR A 170 4.08 21.03 2.20
CA THR A 170 3.76 22.32 2.82
C THR A 170 3.78 22.23 4.35
N ALA A 171 3.81 21.01 4.90
CA ALA A 171 3.84 20.81 6.34
C ALA A 171 5.22 21.17 6.92
N VAL A 172 5.20 22.11 7.88
CA VAL A 172 6.39 22.46 8.66
C VAL A 172 6.55 21.45 9.79
N CYS A 173 7.59 20.62 9.71
CA CYS A 173 7.97 19.72 10.80
C CYS A 173 8.57 20.54 11.95
N GLN A 174 7.90 20.58 13.10
CA GLN A 174 8.36 21.33 14.27
C GLN A 174 9.46 20.60 15.04
N THR A 175 9.49 19.26 14.95
CA THR A 175 10.51 18.42 15.56
C THR A 175 11.69 18.24 14.61
N SER A 176 12.84 18.81 14.97
CA SER A 176 14.10 18.51 14.29
C SER A 176 14.49 17.04 14.50
N GLY A 177 14.86 16.35 13.42
CA GLY A 177 15.29 14.95 13.48
C GLY A 177 14.18 13.95 13.80
N LEU A 178 12.91 14.25 13.51
CA LEU A 178 11.79 13.32 13.73
C LEU A 178 12.05 11.93 13.13
N ASN A 179 12.64 11.87 11.92
CA ASN A 179 13.03 10.62 11.28
C ASN A 179 14.02 9.78 12.12
N GLN A 180 14.87 10.41 12.95
CA GLN A 180 15.80 9.71 13.83
C GLN A 180 15.11 9.06 15.04
N LYS A 181 13.86 9.46 15.34
CA LYS A 181 13.03 8.86 16.39
C LYS A 181 12.40 7.53 15.93
N PHE A 182 12.48 7.20 14.64
CA PHE A 182 12.08 5.91 14.08
C PHE A 182 13.34 5.11 13.71
N LYS A 183 13.70 4.12 14.54
CA LYS A 183 14.90 3.31 14.35
C LYS A 183 14.59 2.10 13.49
N ILE A 184 15.46 1.83 12.52
CA ILE A 184 15.41 0.59 11.77
C ILE A 184 15.92 -0.54 12.67
N VAL A 185 15.12 -1.58 12.83
CA VAL A 185 15.50 -2.82 13.53
C VAL A 185 15.43 -3.99 12.58
N LYS A 186 16.12 -5.07 12.97
CA LYS A 186 15.97 -6.37 12.32
C LYS A 186 15.29 -7.32 13.29
N ASP A 187 14.34 -8.11 12.80
CA ASP A 187 13.77 -9.24 13.56
C ASP A 187 14.78 -10.41 13.66
N GLU A 188 14.38 -11.47 14.36
CA GLU A 188 15.20 -12.68 14.55
C GLU A 188 15.53 -13.39 13.22
N ASP A 189 14.70 -13.20 12.19
CA ASP A 189 14.88 -13.72 10.83
C ASP A 189 15.72 -12.79 9.94
N GLY A 190 16.19 -11.65 10.47
CA GLY A 190 17.00 -10.67 9.75
C GLY A 190 16.22 -9.69 8.86
N ARG A 191 14.88 -9.69 8.91
CA ARG A 191 14.03 -8.73 8.17
C ARG A 191 14.08 -7.37 8.82
N LYS A 192 14.25 -6.32 8.01
CA LYS A 192 14.23 -4.94 8.47
C LYS A 192 12.79 -4.44 8.66
N GLY A 193 12.56 -3.72 9.75
CA GLY A 193 11.37 -2.91 9.99
C GLY A 193 11.78 -1.61 10.69
N ALA A 194 10.83 -0.72 10.96
CA ALA A 194 11.07 0.44 11.83
C ALA A 194 10.35 0.23 13.17
N THR A 195 10.93 0.74 14.23
CA THR A 195 10.34 0.79 15.57
C THR A 195 10.58 2.17 16.17
N VAL A 196 9.65 2.57 17.02
CA VAL A 196 9.66 3.87 17.67
C VAL A 196 10.65 3.87 18.83
N CYS A 197 11.51 4.87 18.86
CA CYS A 197 12.37 5.16 20.01
C CYS A 197 11.52 5.73 21.15
N SER A 198 11.87 5.42 22.41
CA SER A 198 11.18 5.90 23.62
C SER A 198 11.15 7.42 23.82
N THR A 199 11.76 8.18 22.91
CA THR A 199 11.85 9.64 22.90
C THR A 199 10.87 10.32 21.95
N LEU A 200 9.97 9.56 21.31
CA LEU A 200 8.83 10.13 20.58
C LEU A 200 7.76 10.52 21.59
N ASP A 201 7.39 11.79 21.63
CA ASP A 201 6.31 12.31 22.48
C ASP A 201 5.09 12.73 21.66
N ASP A 202 3.94 12.90 22.31
CA ASP A 202 2.69 13.29 21.63
C ASP A 202 2.82 14.66 20.93
N LYS A 203 3.69 15.55 21.43
CA LYS A 203 3.93 16.87 20.83
C LYS A 203 4.67 16.76 19.48
N ASP A 204 5.47 15.72 19.29
CA ASP A 204 6.08 15.41 18.00
C ASP A 204 5.03 15.02 16.94
N LEU A 205 3.86 14.54 17.38
CA LEU A 205 2.76 14.08 16.54
C LEU A 205 1.62 15.11 16.42
N ASP A 206 1.61 16.15 17.26
CA ASP A 206 0.60 17.24 17.27
C ASP A 206 0.41 17.86 15.87
N ARG A 207 1.49 17.99 15.11
CA ARG A 207 1.43 18.46 13.72
C ARG A 207 1.61 17.31 12.76
N LYS A 208 0.50 16.85 12.19
CA LYS A 208 0.51 15.80 11.15
C LYS A 208 1.30 16.29 9.93
N ILE A 209 2.39 15.59 9.62
CA ILE A 209 3.23 15.83 8.45
C ILE A 209 2.88 14.87 7.30
N LEU A 210 2.09 13.82 7.57
CA LEU A 210 1.48 13.02 6.53
C LEU A 210 0.06 13.52 6.27
N ILE A 211 -0.29 13.58 5.00
CA ILE A 211 -1.62 13.89 4.51
C ILE A 211 -2.24 12.67 3.84
N THR A 212 -3.55 12.48 4.04
CA THR A 212 -4.35 11.46 3.37
C THR A 212 -5.10 12.10 2.21
N VAL A 213 -4.81 11.67 0.98
CA VAL A 213 -5.40 12.21 -0.24
C VAL A 213 -6.30 11.14 -0.87
N PRO A 214 -7.62 11.38 -1.02
CA PRO A 214 -8.51 10.45 -1.72
C PRO A 214 -8.07 10.23 -3.18
N VAL A 215 -8.18 8.99 -3.66
CA VAL A 215 -7.80 8.61 -5.03
C VAL A 215 -8.85 7.77 -5.75
N ASP A 216 -10.09 7.76 -5.26
CA ASP A 216 -11.17 6.96 -5.84
C ASP A 216 -11.45 7.31 -7.31
N GLN A 217 -11.30 8.59 -7.69
CA GLN A 217 -11.51 9.04 -9.07
C GLN A 217 -10.43 8.46 -10.00
N GLU A 218 -9.18 8.51 -9.59
CA GLU A 218 -8.04 7.97 -10.33
C GLU A 218 -8.11 6.45 -10.45
N VAL A 219 -8.49 5.76 -9.36
CA VAL A 219 -8.71 4.30 -9.39
C VAL A 219 -9.83 3.95 -10.37
N GLN A 220 -10.91 4.73 -10.41
CA GLN A 220 -11.99 4.53 -11.37
C GLN A 220 -11.54 4.74 -12.82
N LEU A 221 -10.60 5.66 -13.08
CA LEU A 221 -10.00 5.80 -14.42
C LEU A 221 -9.25 4.55 -14.83
N ILE A 222 -8.53 3.89 -13.91
CA ILE A 222 -7.82 2.62 -14.17
C ILE A 222 -8.82 1.52 -14.47
N PHE A 223 -9.86 1.34 -13.64
CA PHE A 223 -10.88 0.33 -13.86
C PHE A 223 -11.60 0.50 -15.20
N ASN A 224 -11.85 1.74 -15.60
CA ASN A 224 -12.49 2.07 -16.88
C ASN A 224 -11.54 2.04 -18.09
N GLY A 225 -10.25 1.76 -17.91
CA GLY A 225 -9.24 1.80 -18.98
C GLY A 225 -9.03 3.20 -19.59
N LYS A 226 -9.27 4.25 -18.81
CA LYS A 226 -9.14 5.67 -19.22
C LYS A 226 -7.92 6.35 -18.61
N ASP A 227 -7.03 5.59 -17.96
CA ASP A 227 -5.85 6.09 -17.28
C ASP A 227 -4.71 6.51 -18.23
N SER A 228 -4.75 6.10 -19.51
CA SER A 228 -3.70 6.39 -20.51
C SER A 228 -4.27 6.59 -21.91
N LYS A 229 -3.47 7.21 -22.81
CA LYS A 229 -3.79 7.29 -24.25
C LYS A 229 -3.28 6.04 -24.95
N GLY A 230 -4.16 5.07 -25.17
CA GLY A 230 -3.88 3.85 -25.93
C GLY A 230 -5.07 2.91 -25.88
N ASN A 231 -5.21 2.07 -26.89
CA ASN A 231 -6.12 0.92 -26.80
C ASN A 231 -5.40 -0.14 -25.98
N PHE A 232 -5.94 -0.48 -24.83
CA PHE A 232 -5.47 -1.63 -24.07
C PHE A 232 -6.00 -2.90 -24.73
N GLU A 233 -5.15 -3.92 -24.89
CA GLU A 233 -5.58 -5.24 -25.39
C GLU A 233 -6.50 -5.94 -24.39
N MET A 234 -6.42 -5.58 -23.12
CA MET A 234 -7.19 -6.14 -22.01
C MET A 234 -7.61 -5.05 -21.03
N SER A 235 -8.81 -5.19 -20.46
CA SER A 235 -9.25 -4.40 -19.32
C SER A 235 -8.44 -4.71 -18.06
N PHE A 236 -8.59 -3.87 -17.03
CA PHE A 236 -7.94 -4.07 -15.75
C PHE A 236 -8.30 -5.42 -15.12
N GLU A 237 -9.58 -5.78 -15.09
CA GLU A 237 -10.06 -7.06 -14.53
C GLU A 237 -9.57 -8.27 -15.34
N GLU A 238 -9.64 -8.21 -16.68
CA GLU A 238 -9.11 -9.27 -17.54
C GLU A 238 -7.60 -9.46 -17.32
N SER A 239 -6.86 -8.37 -17.13
CA SER A 239 -5.42 -8.46 -16.84
C SER A 239 -5.15 -9.16 -15.50
N ILE A 240 -5.96 -8.90 -14.47
CA ILE A 240 -5.82 -9.59 -13.18
C ILE A 240 -6.08 -11.08 -13.36
N GLN A 241 -7.18 -11.46 -14.01
CA GLN A 241 -7.53 -12.87 -14.24
C GLN A 241 -6.41 -13.61 -14.97
N TYR A 242 -5.93 -13.04 -16.08
CA TYR A 242 -4.86 -13.63 -16.88
C TYR A 242 -3.54 -13.83 -16.11
N TYR A 243 -3.19 -12.93 -15.20
CA TYR A 243 -1.96 -13.07 -14.39
C TYR A 243 -2.15 -13.89 -13.12
N ALA A 244 -3.39 -14.19 -12.74
CA ALA A 244 -3.72 -14.97 -11.56
C ALA A 244 -3.75 -16.47 -11.86
N ASP A 245 -4.07 -16.86 -13.10
CA ASP A 245 -3.97 -18.22 -13.64
C ASP A 245 -2.53 -18.78 -13.64
#